data_AF-X1UI97-F1
#
_entry.id   AF-X1UI97-F1
#
_cell.length_a   1.000
_cell.length_b   1.000
_cell.length_c   1.000
_cell.angle_alpha   90.00
_cell.angle_beta   90.00
_cell.angle_gamma   90.00
#
_symmetry.space_group_name_H-M   'P 1'
#
loop_
_entity.id
_entity.type
_entity.pdbx_description
1 polymer ?
#
loop_
_entity_poly.entity_id
_entity_poly.type
_entity_poly.pdbx_seq_one_letter_code
_entity_poly.pdbx_strand_id
1 'polypeptide(L)'
;QPEDKPLQIRMARHYYDVYMLSHSNVVDQAIKSVALLKAVAIHKSVFFRSKQASYETAKVGSLKLLPEQLLLEQIESDYKAMEEMFFDELIPFAKIINALKLLENKLNKINCE
;
A
#
# COMPACT_ATOMS: atom_id res chain seq x y z
N GLN A 1 -4.13 -11.46 -6.09
CA GLN A 1 -4.83 -12.53 -5.32
C GLN A 1 -5.63 -13.35 -6.33
N PRO A 2 -5.90 -14.65 -6.12
CA PRO A 2 -6.91 -15.32 -6.94
C PRO A 2 -8.23 -14.55 -6.79
N GLU A 3 -8.93 -14.32 -7.90
CA GLU A 3 -10.12 -13.46 -7.98
C GLU A 3 -11.23 -13.89 -7.00
N ASP A 4 -11.24 -15.16 -6.59
CA ASP A 4 -12.29 -15.79 -5.78
C ASP A 4 -12.05 -15.80 -4.26
N LYS A 5 -10.92 -15.28 -3.75
CA LYS A 5 -10.69 -15.28 -2.29
C LYS A 5 -11.27 -14.02 -1.65
N PRO A 6 -12.16 -14.14 -0.65
CA PRO A 6 -12.74 -12.96 0.00
C PRO A 6 -11.66 -12.12 0.69
N LEU A 7 -11.76 -10.80 0.55
CA LEU A 7 -10.96 -9.84 1.28
C LEU A 7 -11.10 -10.09 2.80
N GLN A 8 -9.98 -10.06 3.52
CA GLN A 8 -10.02 -10.11 4.98
C GLN A 8 -10.63 -8.83 5.53
N ILE A 9 -11.36 -8.93 6.66
CA ILE A 9 -12.02 -7.77 7.25
C ILE A 9 -10.97 -6.75 7.73
N ARG A 10 -11.28 -5.48 7.52
CA ARG A 10 -10.52 -4.29 7.92
C ARG A 10 -9.14 -4.18 7.25
N MET A 11 -9.02 -4.67 6.02
CA MET A 11 -7.86 -4.47 5.16
C MET A 11 -7.73 -3.03 4.66
N ALA A 12 -8.84 -2.28 4.61
CA ALA A 12 -8.84 -0.87 4.28
C ALA A 12 -7.97 -0.03 5.24
N ARG A 13 -7.76 -0.48 6.49
CA ARG A 13 -6.84 0.16 7.44
C ARG A 13 -5.42 0.32 6.88
N HIS A 14 -4.92 -0.67 6.16
CA HIS A 14 -3.57 -0.60 5.60
C HIS A 14 -3.44 0.51 4.54
N TYR A 15 -4.50 0.76 3.76
CA TYR A 15 -4.51 1.84 2.77
C TYR A 15 -4.61 3.20 3.46
N TYR A 16 -5.43 3.30 4.51
CA TYR A 16 -5.53 4.49 5.34
C TYR A 16 -4.20 4.82 6.05
N ASP A 17 -3.52 3.81 6.62
CA ASP A 17 -2.24 3.99 7.29
C ASP A 17 -1.17 4.53 6.32
N VAL A 18 -1.08 3.96 5.11
CA VAL A 18 -0.13 4.46 4.10
C VAL A 18 -0.52 5.86 3.63
N TYR A 19 -1.81 6.17 3.52
CA TYR A 19 -2.27 7.54 3.27
C TYR A 19 -1.79 8.51 4.35
N MET A 20 -1.97 8.19 5.63
CA MET A 20 -1.51 9.03 6.74
C MET A 20 0.02 9.20 6.73
N LEU A 21 0.76 8.10 6.54
CA LEU A 21 2.22 8.15 6.40
C LEU A 21 2.65 9.04 5.22
N SER A 22 1.91 9.02 4.11
CA SER A 22 2.18 9.84 2.93
C SER A 22 2.01 11.34 3.16
N HIS A 23 1.22 11.73 4.18
CA HIS A 23 1.02 13.12 4.57
C HIS A 23 1.94 13.54 5.74
N SER A 24 2.87 12.68 6.12
CA SER A 24 3.90 12.95 7.12
C SER A 24 5.29 13.07 6.48
N ASN A 25 6.30 13.40 7.28
CA ASN A 25 7.70 13.46 6.86
C ASN A 25 8.33 12.08 6.57
N VAL A 26 7.60 10.98 6.80
CA VAL A 26 8.12 9.62 6.64
C VAL A 26 8.47 9.32 5.18
N VAL A 27 7.69 9.83 4.20
CA VAL A 27 7.95 9.58 2.78
C VAL A 27 9.31 10.15 2.35
N ASP A 28 9.68 11.33 2.82
CA ASP A 28 10.93 11.97 2.44
C ASP A 28 12.15 11.24 3.01
N GLN A 29 11.99 10.56 4.15
CA GLN A 29 13.00 9.68 4.71
C GLN A 29 13.05 8.34 3.95
N ALA A 30 11.89 7.75 3.65
CA ALA A 30 11.79 6.47 2.96
C ALA A 30 12.40 6.52 1.55
N ILE A 31 12.18 7.62 0.81
CA ILE A 31 12.73 7.82 -0.54
C ILE A 31 14.26 7.81 -0.55
N LYS A 32 14.91 8.26 0.51
CA LYS A 32 16.37 8.29 0.63
C LYS A 32 16.98 6.93 0.99
N SER A 33 16.15 5.92 1.31
CA SER A 33 16.60 4.65 1.85
C SER A 33 16.19 3.47 0.99
N VAL A 34 16.60 3.48 -0.28
CA VAL A 34 16.37 2.35 -1.21
C VAL A 34 17.01 1.05 -0.69
N ALA A 35 18.12 1.15 0.06
CA ALA A 35 18.74 0.01 0.72
C ALA A 35 17.80 -0.66 1.74
N LEU A 36 17.02 0.13 2.49
CA LEU A 36 16.03 -0.41 3.44
C LEU A 36 14.91 -1.17 2.71
N LEU A 37 14.43 -0.66 1.57
CA LEU A 37 13.46 -1.39 0.75
C LEU A 37 14.00 -2.76 0.35
N LYS A 38 15.25 -2.83 -0.14
CA LYS A 38 15.91 -4.09 -0.52
C LYS A 38 16.02 -5.04 0.68
N ALA A 39 16.47 -4.54 1.83
CA ALA A 39 16.61 -5.34 3.05
C ALA A 39 15.26 -5.91 3.52
N VAL A 40 14.19 -5.11 3.50
CA VAL A 40 12.85 -5.54 3.88
C VAL A 40 12.30 -6.57 2.89
N ALA A 41 12.50 -6.38 1.58
CA ALA A 41 12.07 -7.35 0.57
C ALA A 41 12.77 -8.71 0.75
N ILE A 42 14.08 -8.72 1.01
CA ILE A 42 14.86 -9.93 1.31
C ILE A 42 14.38 -10.58 2.61
N HIS A 43 14.21 -9.80 3.68
CA HIS A 43 13.73 -10.34 4.94
C HIS A 43 12.34 -11.01 4.79
N LYS A 44 11.42 -10.34 4.10
CA LYS A 44 10.07 -10.87 3.88
C LYS A 44 10.05 -12.10 2.96
N SER A 45 10.95 -12.19 1.98
CA SER A 45 11.03 -13.38 1.12
C SER A 45 11.51 -14.63 1.86
N VAL A 46 12.32 -14.46 2.91
CA VAL A 46 12.79 -15.56 3.77
C VAL A 46 11.74 -15.96 4.80
N PHE A 47 11.23 -15.01 5.58
CA PHE A 47 10.39 -15.32 6.76
C PHE A 47 8.88 -15.38 6.46
N PHE A 48 8.42 -14.69 5.41
CA PHE A 48 7.00 -14.57 5.07
C PHE A 48 6.74 -15.08 3.65
N ARG A 49 7.47 -16.13 3.24
CA ARG A 49 7.39 -16.71 1.90
C ARG A 49 5.95 -17.17 1.62
N SER A 50 5.36 -16.60 0.57
CA SER A 50 4.02 -16.96 0.10
C SER A 50 4.02 -16.99 -1.41
N LYS A 51 3.33 -17.98 -2.02
CA LYS A 51 3.16 -18.05 -3.48
C LYS A 51 2.45 -16.82 -4.06
N GLN A 52 1.76 -16.05 -3.21
CA GLN A 52 0.99 -14.87 -3.59
C GLN A 52 1.76 -13.57 -3.39
N ALA A 53 2.95 -13.61 -2.78
CA ALA A 53 3.78 -12.44 -2.56
C ALA A 53 4.87 -12.38 -3.64
N SER A 54 5.03 -11.22 -4.27
CA SER A 54 6.04 -10.96 -5.29
C SER A 54 7.15 -10.09 -4.73
N TYR A 55 7.89 -10.61 -3.74
CA TYR A 55 8.94 -9.84 -3.07
C TYR A 55 10.10 -9.49 -4.01
N GLU A 56 10.33 -10.32 -5.03
CA GLU A 56 11.37 -10.15 -6.06
C GLU A 56 11.12 -8.93 -6.95
N THR A 57 9.85 -8.51 -7.08
CA THR A 57 9.45 -7.32 -7.84
C THR A 57 9.16 -6.10 -6.96
N ALA A 58 9.31 -6.22 -5.63
CA ALA A 58 9.16 -5.12 -4.68
C ALA A 58 10.39 -4.19 -4.67
N LYS A 59 10.67 -3.57 -5.81
CA LYS A 59 11.80 -2.66 -6.05
C LYS A 59 11.32 -1.39 -6.76
N VAL A 60 12.10 -0.32 -6.62
CA VAL A 60 11.87 0.94 -7.34
C VAL A 60 11.69 0.68 -8.83
N GLY A 61 10.66 1.31 -9.41
CA GLY A 61 10.27 1.15 -10.81
C GLY A 61 9.18 0.09 -11.03
N SER A 62 8.97 -0.82 -10.07
CA SER A 62 7.93 -1.86 -10.15
C SER A 62 7.09 -2.00 -8.88
N LEU A 63 7.17 -1.04 -7.95
CA LEU A 63 6.31 -1.03 -6.77
C LEU A 63 4.85 -0.85 -7.20
N LYS A 64 3.96 -1.60 -6.55
CA LYS A 64 2.51 -1.53 -6.75
C LYS A 64 1.85 -1.39 -5.38
N LEU A 65 1.33 -0.20 -5.10
CA LEU A 65 0.59 0.14 -3.88
C LEU A 65 -0.91 -0.10 -4.06
N LEU A 66 -1.41 0.03 -5.29
CA LEU A 66 -2.81 -0.17 -5.61
C LEU A 66 -3.06 -1.55 -6.23
N PRO A 67 -4.06 -2.29 -5.74
CA PRO A 67 -4.43 -3.57 -6.33
C PRO A 67 -5.19 -3.38 -7.64
N GLU A 68 -5.66 -4.49 -8.21
CA GLU A 68 -6.58 -4.47 -9.34
C GLU A 68 -7.97 -3.96 -8.94
N GLN A 69 -8.74 -3.48 -9.93
CA GLN A 69 -10.00 -2.77 -9.74
C GLN A 69 -11.02 -3.55 -8.91
N LEU A 70 -11.19 -4.85 -9.18
CA LEU A 70 -12.13 -5.70 -8.43
C LEU A 70 -11.81 -5.77 -6.93
N LEU A 71 -10.52 -5.86 -6.58
CA LEU A 71 -10.10 -5.88 -5.18
C LEU A 71 -10.25 -4.50 -4.54
N LEU A 72 -10.06 -3.42 -5.32
CA LEU A 72 -10.24 -2.05 -4.86
C LEU A 72 -11.69 -1.77 -4.43
N GLU A 73 -12.68 -2.29 -5.14
CA GLU A 73 -14.10 -2.18 -4.80
C GLU A 73 -14.45 -2.93 -3.50
N GLN A 74 -13.82 -4.09 -3.28
CA GLN A 74 -13.95 -4.81 -2.00
C GLN A 74 -13.34 -4.00 -0.84
N ILE A 75 -12.19 -3.36 -1.07
CA ILE A 75 -11.53 -2.51 -0.07
C ILE A 75 -12.37 -1.26 0.23
N GLU A 76 -13.00 -0.65 -0.77
CA GLU A 76 -13.91 0.49 -0.55
C GLU A 76 -15.09 0.11 0.35
N SER A 77 -15.68 -1.07 0.10
CA SER A 77 -16.78 -1.60 0.92
C SER A 77 -16.32 -1.86 2.35
N ASP A 78 -15.14 -2.44 2.52
CA ASP A 78 -14.50 -2.66 3.83
C ASP A 78 -14.20 -1.32 4.55
N TYR A 79 -13.77 -0.30 3.81
CA TYR A 79 -13.52 1.04 4.36
C TYR A 79 -14.81 1.70 4.88
N LYS A 80 -15.90 1.61 4.12
CA LYS A 80 -17.22 2.13 4.55
C LYS A 80 -17.71 1.42 5.81
N ALA A 81 -17.50 0.10 5.91
CA ALA A 81 -17.85 -0.67 7.10
C ALA A 81 -17.03 -0.29 8.35
N MET A 82 -15.93 0.46 8.18
CA MET A 82 -15.12 0.97 9.28
C MET A 82 -15.48 2.39 9.71
N GLU A 83 -16.50 3.02 9.12
CA GLU A 83 -16.88 4.42 9.42
C GLU A 83 -17.08 4.66 10.92
N GLU A 84 -17.74 3.73 11.62
CA GLU A 84 -17.97 3.79 13.08
C GLU A 84 -16.68 3.79 13.92
N MET A 85 -15.52 3.46 13.33
CA MET A 85 -14.23 3.47 14.01
C MET A 85 -13.54 4.83 13.96
N PHE A 86 -14.03 5.79 13.18
CA PHE A 86 -13.42 7.12 13.04
C PHE A 86 -14.09 8.13 13.99
N PHE A 87 -13.27 8.89 14.72
CA PHE A 87 -13.74 9.95 15.61
C PHE A 87 -14.00 11.28 14.89
N ASP A 88 -13.30 11.51 13.77
CA ASP A 88 -13.37 12.70 12.94
C ASP A 88 -14.05 12.42 11.59
N GLU A 89 -14.21 13.45 10.77
CA GLU A 89 -14.79 13.33 9.43
C GLU A 89 -14.03 12.30 8.57
N LEU A 90 -14.79 11.36 7.99
CA LEU A 90 -14.24 10.29 7.18
C LEU A 90 -13.59 10.85 5.91
N ILE A 91 -12.31 10.56 5.71
CA ILE A 91 -11.62 10.92 4.47
C ILE A 91 -12.26 10.16 3.31
N PRO A 92 -12.67 10.81 2.20
CA PRO A 92 -13.23 10.11 1.06
C PRO A 92 -12.25 9.07 0.50
N PHE A 93 -12.72 7.84 0.29
CA PHE A 93 -11.89 6.74 -0.17
C PHE A 93 -11.14 7.08 -1.48
N ALA A 94 -11.81 7.77 -2.41
CA ALA A 94 -11.19 8.24 -3.64
C ALA A 94 -9.96 9.16 -3.40
N LYS A 95 -9.97 9.97 -2.33
CA LYS A 95 -8.83 10.82 -1.96
C LYS A 95 -7.64 9.98 -1.51
N ILE A 96 -7.89 8.92 -0.73
CA ILE A 96 -6.88 7.95 -0.30
C ILE A 96 -6.23 7.29 -1.52
N ILE A 97 -7.05 6.74 -2.41
CA ILE A 97 -6.56 6.03 -3.60
C ILE A 97 -5.78 6.95 -4.53
N ASN A 98 -6.25 8.19 -4.75
CA ASN A 98 -5.52 9.16 -5.56
C ASN A 98 -4.15 9.52 -4.96
N ALA A 99 -4.07 9.71 -3.65
CA ALA A 99 -2.80 9.97 -2.98
C ALA A 99 -1.83 8.77 -3.08
N LEU A 100 -2.34 7.55 -2.91
CA LEU A 100 -1.51 6.34 -3.06
C LEU A 100 -1.03 6.14 -4.50
N LYS A 101 -1.85 6.47 -5.50
CA LYS A 101 -1.45 6.45 -6.92
C LYS A 101 -0.32 7.45 -7.20
N LEU A 102 -0.42 8.66 -6.64
CA LEU A 102 0.65 9.66 -6.75
C LEU A 102 1.92 9.22 -6.03
N LEU A 103 1.79 8.62 -4.85
CA LEU A 103 2.91 8.07 -4.09
C LEU A 103 3.61 6.94 -4.86
N GLU A 104 2.86 5.98 -5.41
CA GLU A 104 3.41 4.89 -6.22
C GLU A 104 4.24 5.44 -7.38
N ASN A 105 3.70 6.43 -8.12
CA ASN A 105 4.42 7.10 -9.20
C ASN A 105 5.67 7.83 -8.70
N LYS A 106 5.62 8.49 -7.54
CA LYS A 106 6.77 9.16 -6.93
C LYS A 106 7.86 8.15 -6.57
N LEU A 107 7.50 7.05 -5.90
CA LEU A 107 8.43 6.01 -5.48
C LEU A 107 9.07 5.29 -6.66
N ASN A 108 8.33 5.08 -7.75
CA ASN A 108 8.85 4.41 -8.94
C ASN A 108 9.73 5.31 -9.83
N LYS A 109 9.77 6.62 -9.57
CA LYS A 109 10.63 7.59 -10.27
C LYS A 109 11.89 7.95 -9.49
N ILE A 110 12.16 7.29 -8.36
CA ILE A 110 13.40 7.49 -7.61
C ILE A 110 14.57 7.01 -8.47
N ASN A 111 15.53 7.88 -8.74
CA ASN A 111 16.78 7.47 -9.37
C ASN A 111 17.55 6.60 -8.37
N CYS A 112 17.77 5.35 -8.73
CA CYS A 112 18.67 4.48 -7.99
C CYS A 112 20.08 4.72 -8.53
N GLU A 113 20.89 5.50 -7.80
CA GLU A 113 22.35 5.46 -7.97
C GLU A 113 22.92 4.15 -7.40
#